data_AF-A0A847U702-F1
#
_entry.id   AF-A0A847U702-F1
#
_cell.length_a   1.000
_cell.length_b   1.000
_cell.length_c   1.000
_cell.angle_alpha   90.00
_cell.angle_beta   90.00
_cell.angle_gamma   90.00
#
_symmetry.space_group_name_H-M   'P 1'
#
loop_
_entity.id
_entity.type
_entity.pdbx_description
1 polymer ?
#
loop_
_entity_poly.entity_id
_entity_poly.type
_entity_poly.pdbx_seq_one_letter_code
_entity_poly.pdbx_strand_id
1 'polypeptide(L)'
;MATDRFQRINDLESGDRIRIHLTGDDPVEAGGVAFPNPWETSVGSVHEERKDPRKGDEVRHIEFHRTVRLDPPDEIVPPDRVVFKTAHRMDQENTLQLTFKQLIEDSHGHYTLHALGFEDLEVLE
;
A
#
# COMPACT_ATOMS: atom_id res chain seq x y z
N MET A 1 14.21 0.92 12.89
CA MET A 1 13.87 -0.19 11.98
C MET A 1 12.47 -0.06 11.34
N ALA A 2 11.53 0.74 11.86
CA ALA A 2 10.32 1.15 11.10
C ALA A 2 10.59 2.33 10.13
N THR A 3 11.50 3.23 10.50
CA THR A 3 11.85 4.43 9.73
C THR A 3 12.46 4.10 8.36
N ASP A 4 13.26 3.04 8.27
CA ASP A 4 13.93 2.63 7.02
C ASP A 4 12.91 2.12 5.98
N ARG A 5 12.00 1.24 6.40
CA ARG A 5 10.92 0.71 5.54
C ARG A 5 9.98 1.80 5.03
N PHE A 6 9.61 2.73 5.91
CA PHE A 6 8.77 3.86 5.54
C PHE A 6 9.47 4.77 4.52
N GLN A 7 10.78 5.00 4.70
CA GLN A 7 11.57 5.79 3.76
C GLN A 7 11.63 5.12 2.39
N ARG A 8 11.92 3.82 2.32
CA ARG A 8 11.95 3.07 1.04
C ARG A 8 10.64 3.19 0.27
N ILE A 9 9.49 3.09 0.93
CA ILE A 9 8.18 3.26 0.28
C ILE A 9 7.96 4.68 -0.26
N ASN A 10 8.50 5.70 0.44
CA ASN A 10 8.40 7.09 -0.01
C ASN A 10 9.33 7.40 -1.18
N ASP A 11 10.39 6.61 -1.35
CA ASP A 11 11.35 6.79 -2.45
C ASP A 11 10.90 6.06 -3.74
N LEU A 12 9.88 5.18 -3.68
CA LEU A 12 9.37 4.45 -4.84
C LEU A 12 8.73 5.35 -5.90
N GLU A 13 9.12 5.20 -7.15
CA GLU A 13 8.57 5.93 -8.29
C GLU A 13 7.74 5.02 -9.20
N SER A 14 6.95 5.61 -10.11
CA SER A 14 6.15 4.82 -11.06
C SER A 14 7.07 4.19 -12.11
N GLY A 15 6.95 2.87 -12.29
CA GLY A 15 7.82 2.07 -13.14
C GLY A 15 8.88 1.27 -12.38
N ASP A 16 9.11 1.55 -11.10
CA ASP A 16 10.07 0.80 -10.29
C ASP A 16 9.70 -0.67 -10.21
N ARG A 17 10.65 -1.56 -10.48
CA ARG A 17 10.52 -2.98 -10.17
C ARG A 17 10.92 -3.21 -8.73
N ILE A 18 10.14 -3.98 -8.00
CA ILE A 18 10.36 -4.23 -6.59
C ILE A 18 10.15 -5.70 -6.23
N ARG A 19 10.80 -6.13 -5.16
CA ARG A 19 10.54 -7.39 -4.47
C ARG A 19 10.04 -7.08 -3.07
N ILE A 20 8.87 -7.60 -2.73
CA ILE A 20 8.20 -7.41 -1.45
C ILE A 20 8.32 -8.68 -0.63
N HIS A 21 8.79 -8.57 0.60
CA HIS A 21 8.77 -9.65 1.58
C HIS A 21 7.52 -9.48 2.45
N LEU A 22 6.62 -10.47 2.39
CA LEU A 22 5.42 -10.51 3.22
C LEU A 22 5.78 -11.10 4.58
N THR A 23 4.90 -10.89 5.56
CA THR A 23 5.15 -11.40 6.92
C THR A 23 5.07 -12.92 6.96
N GLY A 24 6.14 -13.57 7.43
CA GLY A 24 6.27 -15.04 7.46
C GLY A 24 7.01 -15.59 6.25
N ASP A 25 7.07 -16.92 6.13
CA ASP A 25 7.82 -17.59 5.06
C ASP A 25 6.92 -18.12 3.92
N ASP A 26 5.62 -18.26 4.17
CA ASP A 26 4.67 -18.86 3.23
C ASP A 26 4.00 -17.79 2.33
N PRO A 27 3.46 -18.19 1.16
CA PRO A 27 2.56 -17.35 0.37
C PRO A 27 1.34 -16.91 1.17
N VAL A 28 0.83 -15.72 0.87
CA VAL A 28 -0.36 -15.15 1.52
C VAL A 28 -1.57 -15.30 0.61
N GLU A 29 -2.64 -15.93 1.09
CA GLU A 29 -3.91 -15.98 0.37
C GLU A 29 -4.87 -14.89 0.86
N ALA A 30 -5.41 -14.09 -0.08
CA ALA A 30 -6.35 -13.02 0.23
C ALA A 30 -7.37 -12.84 -0.89
N GLY A 31 -8.66 -12.85 -0.54
CA GLY A 31 -9.75 -12.66 -1.51
C GLY A 31 -9.76 -13.69 -2.65
N GLY A 32 -9.24 -14.89 -2.41
CA GLY A 32 -9.11 -15.95 -3.42
C GLY A 32 -7.88 -15.83 -4.34
N VAL A 33 -6.99 -14.86 -4.08
CA VAL A 33 -5.74 -14.68 -4.82
C VAL A 33 -4.56 -15.09 -3.95
N ALA A 34 -3.58 -15.78 -4.55
CA ALA A 34 -2.34 -16.14 -3.89
C ALA A 34 -1.25 -15.09 -4.17
N PHE A 35 -0.67 -14.53 -3.12
CA PHE A 35 0.47 -13.63 -3.20
C PHE A 35 1.74 -14.41 -2.85
N PRO A 36 2.71 -14.54 -3.77
CA PRO A 36 3.96 -15.24 -3.47
C PRO A 36 4.74 -14.52 -2.36
N ASN A 37 5.65 -15.24 -1.72
CA ASN A 37 6.56 -14.65 -0.74
C ASN A 37 8.00 -15.16 -0.98
N PRO A 38 8.93 -14.32 -1.44
CA PRO A 38 8.74 -12.91 -1.77
C PRO A 38 7.91 -12.71 -3.05
N TRP A 39 7.27 -11.54 -3.16
CA TRP A 39 6.49 -11.12 -4.32
C TRP A 39 7.22 -10.09 -5.16
N GLU A 40 7.55 -10.43 -6.42
CA GLU A 40 8.07 -9.47 -7.39
C GLU A 40 6.94 -8.79 -8.17
N THR A 41 6.98 -7.47 -8.25
CA THR A 41 5.99 -6.63 -8.94
C THR A 41 6.62 -5.32 -9.40
N SER A 42 5.82 -4.47 -10.05
CA SER A 42 6.19 -3.12 -10.45
C SER A 42 5.26 -2.09 -9.82
N VAL A 43 5.74 -0.87 -9.64
CA VAL A 43 4.94 0.26 -9.20
C VAL A 43 4.17 0.84 -10.39
N GLY A 44 2.86 0.61 -10.44
CA GLY A 44 2.02 1.14 -11.51
C GLY A 44 1.75 2.65 -11.39
N SER A 45 1.52 3.16 -10.17
CA SER A 45 1.34 4.61 -9.96
C SER A 45 1.57 5.05 -8.52
N VAL A 46 2.03 6.27 -8.33
CA VAL A 46 2.15 6.91 -7.01
C VAL A 46 1.19 8.10 -6.91
N HIS A 47 0.50 8.20 -5.77
CA HIS A 47 -0.37 9.34 -5.46
C HIS A 47 -0.08 9.88 -4.07
N GLU A 48 0.06 11.20 -3.97
CA GLU A 48 0.31 11.89 -2.71
C GLU A 48 -0.82 12.88 -2.42
N GLU A 49 -1.24 12.91 -1.16
CA GLU A 49 -2.33 13.74 -0.69
C GLU A 49 -1.98 14.33 0.68
N ARG A 50 -2.11 15.64 0.83
CA ARG A 50 -2.06 16.30 2.14
C ARG A 50 -3.48 16.47 2.68
N LYS A 51 -3.70 16.06 3.93
CA LYS A 51 -4.95 16.30 4.65
C LYS A 51 -4.70 17.19 5.85
N ASP A 52 -5.58 18.18 5.99
CA ASP A 52 -5.58 19.11 7.12
C ASP A 52 -6.93 18.98 7.86
N PRO A 53 -7.16 17.92 8.68
CA PRO A 53 -8.43 17.72 9.37
C PRO A 53 -8.76 18.91 10.27
N ARG A 54 -9.98 19.45 10.10
CA ARG A 54 -10.43 20.64 10.83
C ARG A 54 -11.49 20.31 11.88
N LYS A 55 -11.55 21.15 12.93
CA LYS A 55 -12.68 21.21 13.87
C LYS A 55 -13.10 22.67 14.03
N GLY A 56 -14.18 23.06 13.35
CA GLY A 56 -14.49 24.47 13.16
C GLY A 56 -13.44 25.11 12.25
N ASP A 57 -12.92 26.27 12.65
CA ASP A 57 -11.91 27.02 11.88
C ASP A 57 -10.46 26.61 12.17
N GLU A 58 -10.24 25.73 13.17
CA GLU A 58 -8.92 25.28 13.57
C GLU A 58 -8.51 23.99 12.85
N VAL A 59 -7.28 23.98 12.32
CA VAL A 59 -6.60 22.78 11.83
C VAL A 59 -6.08 22.01 13.04
N ARG A 60 -6.48 20.74 13.20
CA ARG A 60 -6.04 19.92 14.34
C ARG A 60 -4.59 19.49 14.20
N HIS A 61 -4.22 19.02 13.02
CA HIS A 61 -2.89 18.53 12.67
C HIS A 61 -2.79 18.42 11.14
N ILE A 62 -1.58 18.15 10.65
CA ILE A 62 -1.29 17.94 9.22
C ILE A 62 -0.97 16.46 9.02
N GLU A 63 -1.56 15.86 7.99
CA GLU A 63 -1.30 14.48 7.57
C GLU A 63 -0.80 14.47 6.14
N PHE A 64 0.26 13.70 5.89
CA PHE A 64 0.74 13.40 4.54
C PHE A 64 0.44 11.94 4.25
N HIS A 65 -0.37 11.70 3.23
CA HIS A 65 -0.76 10.38 2.76
C HIS A 65 -0.07 10.10 1.43
N ARG A 66 0.54 8.93 1.30
CA ARG A 66 1.03 8.44 0.02
C ARG A 66 0.43 7.07 -0.25
N THR A 67 -0.09 6.90 -1.45
CA THR A 67 -0.65 5.65 -1.95
C THR A 67 0.17 5.20 -3.15
N VAL A 68 0.85 4.07 -3.02
CA VAL A 68 1.58 3.44 -4.12
C VAL A 68 0.73 2.27 -4.61
N ARG A 69 0.28 2.33 -5.87
CA ARG A 69 -0.42 1.23 -6.54
C ARG A 69 0.61 0.32 -7.19
N LEU A 70 0.48 -0.97 -6.90
CA LEU A 70 1.32 -2.02 -7.47
C LEU A 70 0.59 -2.70 -8.62
N ASP A 71 1.35 -3.18 -9.58
CA ASP A 71 0.83 -4.08 -10.60
C ASP A 71 0.47 -5.40 -9.92
N PRO A 72 -0.80 -5.83 -10.00
CA PRO A 72 -1.20 -7.02 -9.31
C PRO A 72 -0.67 -8.28 -10.03
N PRO A 73 -0.66 -9.45 -9.37
CA PRO A 73 -0.50 -10.74 -10.06
C PRO A 73 -1.49 -10.90 -11.21
N ASP A 74 -1.13 -11.70 -12.22
CA ASP A 74 -1.94 -11.93 -13.43
C ASP A 74 -3.37 -12.44 -13.14
N GLU A 75 -3.56 -13.08 -11.98
CA GLU A 75 -4.83 -13.62 -11.50
C GLU A 75 -5.84 -12.52 -11.09
N ILE A 76 -5.37 -11.29 -10.87
CA ILE A 76 -6.21 -10.17 -10.43
C ILE A 76 -6.74 -9.41 -11.64
N VAL A 77 -8.06 -9.33 -11.75
CA VAL A 77 -8.74 -8.63 -12.84
C VAL A 77 -9.14 -7.22 -12.40
N PRO A 78 -8.95 -6.18 -13.24
CA PRO A 78 -9.48 -4.86 -12.94
C PRO A 78 -10.98 -4.91 -12.60
N PRO A 79 -11.45 -4.18 -11.58
CA PRO A 79 -10.81 -3.02 -10.94
C PRO A 79 -10.08 -3.33 -9.62
N ASP A 80 -9.85 -4.59 -9.30
CA ASP A 80 -9.10 -5.01 -8.12
C ASP A 80 -7.67 -4.46 -8.15
N ARG A 81 -7.10 -4.20 -6.98
CA ARG A 81 -5.80 -3.50 -6.88
C ARG A 81 -5.09 -3.77 -5.58
N VAL A 82 -3.77 -3.76 -5.64
CA VAL A 82 -2.89 -3.87 -4.48
C VAL A 82 -2.22 -2.52 -4.25
N VAL A 83 -2.21 -2.05 -3.00
CA VAL A 83 -1.64 -0.74 -2.67
C VAL A 83 -0.83 -0.79 -1.39
N PHE A 84 0.29 -0.07 -1.39
CA PHE A 84 0.85 0.47 -0.16
C PHE A 84 0.16 1.78 0.18
N LYS A 85 -0.14 1.97 1.46
CA LYS A 85 -0.56 3.25 2.02
C LYS A 85 0.36 3.62 3.17
N THR A 86 0.95 4.80 3.07
CA THR A 86 1.64 5.45 4.16
C THR A 86 0.85 6.66 4.62
N ALA A 87 0.80 6.87 5.94
CA ALA A 87 0.34 8.13 6.51
C ALA A 87 1.33 8.60 7.58
N HIS A 88 1.82 9.82 7.39
CA HIS A 88 2.69 10.54 8.33
C HIS A 88 1.90 11.64 9.02
N ARG A 89 1.91 11.63 10.35
CA ARG A 89 1.34 12.65 11.23
C ARG A 89 2.45 13.22 12.08
N MET A 90 2.55 14.55 12.18
CA MET A 90 3.66 15.19 12.92
C MET A 90 3.67 14.86 14.41
N ASP A 91 2.54 14.43 14.98
CA ASP A 91 2.33 14.14 16.39
C ASP A 91 2.20 12.63 16.71
N GLN A 92 2.30 11.76 15.71
CA GLN A 92 2.08 10.31 15.86
C GLN A 92 3.12 9.49 15.11
N GLU A 93 3.19 8.20 15.44
CA GLU A 93 3.99 7.27 14.66
C GLU A 93 3.43 7.12 13.24
N ASN A 94 4.35 6.97 12.29
CA ASN A 94 4.02 6.72 10.90
C ASN A 94 3.31 5.39 10.74
N THR A 95 2.29 5.36 9.88
CA THR A 95 1.58 4.12 9.55
C THR A 95 1.95 3.67 8.15
N LEU A 96 2.17 2.36 7.97
CA LEU A 96 2.44 1.72 6.68
C LEU A 96 1.57 0.47 6.60
N GLN A 97 0.84 0.30 5.49
CA GLN A 97 0.00 -0.85 5.26
C GLN A 97 0.05 -1.29 3.79
N LEU A 98 0.29 -2.58 3.56
CA LEU A 98 0.07 -3.25 2.28
C LEU A 98 -1.33 -3.86 2.28
N THR A 99 -2.15 -3.53 1.28
CA THR A 99 -3.55 -3.94 1.22
C THR A 99 -3.94 -4.39 -0.18
N PHE A 100 -4.51 -5.58 -0.28
CA PHE A 100 -5.27 -6.00 -1.45
C PHE A 100 -6.72 -5.49 -1.32
N LYS A 101 -7.19 -4.77 -2.33
CA LYS A 101 -8.54 -4.23 -2.42
C LYS A 101 -9.31 -4.97 -3.49
N GLN A 102 -10.27 -5.77 -3.04
CA GLN A 102 -11.19 -6.49 -3.92
C GLN A 102 -12.50 -5.72 -4.02
N LEU A 103 -12.94 -5.39 -5.23
CA LEU A 103 -14.22 -4.72 -5.43
C LEU A 103 -15.35 -5.64 -4.95
N ILE A 104 -16.31 -5.06 -4.23
CA ILE A 104 -17.55 -5.76 -3.92
C ILE A 104 -18.40 -5.78 -5.20
N GLU A 105 -18.77 -6.98 -5.67
CA GLU A 105 -19.64 -7.14 -6.83
C GLU A 105 -20.89 -6.26 -6.70
N ASP A 106 -21.31 -5.68 -7.83
CA ASP A 106 -22.48 -4.79 -7.92
C ASP A 106 -22.43 -3.51 -7.06
N SER A 107 -21.24 -3.12 -6.59
CA SER A 107 -21.04 -1.88 -5.83
C SER A 107 -20.08 -0.91 -6.50
N HIS A 108 -20.55 0.29 -6.80
CA HIS A 108 -19.68 1.36 -7.31
C HIS A 108 -18.78 1.89 -6.18
N GLY A 109 -17.50 1.53 -6.23
CA GLY A 109 -16.46 2.15 -5.41
C GLY A 109 -16.29 1.62 -3.99
N HIS A 110 -16.98 0.53 -3.63
CA HIS A 110 -16.78 -0.15 -2.34
C HIS A 110 -15.88 -1.37 -2.51
N TYR A 111 -14.94 -1.54 -1.59
CA TYR A 111 -13.93 -2.60 -1.64
C TYR A 111 -13.88 -3.34 -0.31
N THR A 112 -13.72 -4.66 -0.37
CA THR A 112 -13.21 -5.45 0.74
C THR A 112 -11.70 -5.22 0.84
N LEU A 113 -11.20 -4.99 2.06
CA LEU A 113 -9.79 -4.72 2.32
C LEU A 113 -9.14 -5.93 3.00
N HIS A 114 -8.12 -6.50 2.35
CA HIS A 114 -7.33 -7.60 2.89
C HIS A 114 -5.92 -7.09 3.21
N ALA A 115 -5.53 -7.14 4.48
CA ALA A 115 -4.16 -6.85 4.88
C ALA A 115 -3.27 -8.03 4.50
N LEU A 116 -2.22 -7.79 3.72
CA LEU A 116 -1.33 -8.86 3.24
C LEU A 116 -0.17 -9.16 4.19
N GLY A 117 0.04 -8.33 5.21
CA GLY A 117 1.31 -8.30 5.95
C GLY A 117 2.41 -7.64 5.12
N PHE A 118 3.44 -7.14 5.80
CA PHE A 118 4.58 -6.50 5.15
C PHE A 118 5.78 -6.54 6.08
N GLU A 119 6.88 -7.13 5.61
CA GLU A 119 8.13 -7.22 6.35
C GLU A 119 9.15 -6.20 5.83
N ASP A 120 9.52 -6.26 4.55
CA ASP A 120 10.44 -5.32 3.90
C ASP A 120 10.25 -5.30 2.37
N LEU A 121 10.96 -4.40 1.67
CA LEU A 121 11.06 -4.40 0.22
C LEU A 121 12.49 -4.11 -0.27
N GLU A 122 12.75 -4.60 -1.49
CA GLU A 122 13.94 -4.32 -2.29
C GLU A 122 13.52 -3.65 -3.61
N VAL A 123 14.22 -2.61 -4.04
CA VAL A 123 14.09 -2.07 -5.40
C VAL A 123 15.03 -2.88 -6.29
N LEU A 124 14.50 -3.39 -7.39
CA LEU A 124 15.22 -4.18 -8.37
C LEU A 124 15.74 -3.24 -9.48
N GLU A 125 17.02 -3.38 -9.85
CA GLU A 125 17.66 -2.63 -10.94
C GLU A 125 17.03 -2.89 -12.32
#